data_AF-A0A929GFB4-F1
#
_entry.id   AF-A0A929GFB4-F1
#
_cell.length_a   1.000
_cell.length_b   1.000
_cell.length_c   1.000
_cell.angle_alpha   90.00
_cell.angle_beta   90.00
_cell.angle_gamma   90.00
#
_symmetry.space_group_name_H-M   'P 1'
#
loop_
_entity.id
_entity.type
_entity.pdbx_description
1 polymer ?
#
loop_
_entity_poly.entity_id
_entity_poly.type
_entity_poly.pdbx_seq_one_letter_code
_entity_poly.pdbx_strand_id
1 'polypeptide(L)'
;NKNLRRISIIILGFSILLLIIAIALINNTIRLSVYSKRFLIKSMQLVGATQAFIRRPFILKGILHGILGAFIAILLLVGILYFSQQEIPELVNLQDADLFISIFGFVILLGIIISWMSTFFAVKKYLNLKADSLYY
;
A
#
# COMPACT_ATOMS: atom_id res chain seq x y z
N ASN A 1 10.52 -30.14 -10.58
CA ASN A 1 9.76 -28.87 -10.48
C ASN A 1 10.39 -27.68 -11.18
N LYS A 2 10.54 -27.70 -12.52
CA LYS A 2 10.99 -26.51 -13.29
C LYS A 2 9.83 -25.59 -13.69
N ASN A 3 8.64 -26.15 -13.92
CA ASN A 3 7.44 -25.40 -14.35
C ASN A 3 6.88 -24.52 -13.22
N LEU A 4 6.75 -25.05 -12.00
CA LEU A 4 6.30 -24.26 -10.83
C LEU A 4 7.23 -23.06 -10.57
N ARG A 5 8.54 -23.27 -10.60
CA ARG A 5 9.52 -22.18 -10.41
C ARG A 5 9.41 -21.10 -11.49
N ARG A 6 9.13 -21.45 -12.75
CA ARG A 6 8.90 -20.47 -13.83
C ARG A 6 7.64 -19.65 -13.59
N ILE A 7 6.54 -20.29 -13.20
CA ILE A 7 5.27 -19.59 -12.91
C ILE A 7 5.45 -18.63 -11.74
N SER A 8 6.09 -19.06 -10.65
CA SER A 8 6.37 -18.20 -9.50
C SER A 8 7.22 -16.97 -9.88
N ILE A 9 8.21 -17.13 -10.75
CA ILE A 9 9.05 -16.01 -11.22
C ILE A 9 8.24 -15.00 -12.05
N ILE A 10 7.34 -15.49 -12.93
CA ILE A 10 6.49 -14.62 -13.75
C ILE A 10 5.53 -13.83 -12.87
N ILE A 11 4.86 -14.49 -11.92
CA ILE A 11 3.95 -13.83 -10.97
C ILE A 11 4.71 -12.78 -10.16
N LEU A 12 5.89 -13.11 -9.65
CA LEU A 12 6.72 -12.18 -8.88
C LEU A 12 7.12 -10.96 -9.72
N GLY A 13 7.50 -11.16 -10.98
CA GLY A 13 7.77 -10.06 -11.91
C GLY A 13 6.54 -9.16 -12.14
N PHE A 14 5.37 -9.75 -12.31
CA PHE A 14 4.11 -9.02 -12.47
C PHE A 14 3.72 -8.24 -11.21
N SER A 15 3.92 -8.82 -10.01
CA SER A 15 3.71 -8.13 -8.73
C SER A 15 4.61 -6.91 -8.57
N ILE A 16 5.89 -7.01 -8.97
CA ILE A 16 6.81 -5.86 -8.93
C ILE A 16 6.34 -4.75 -9.89
N LEU A 17 5.91 -5.10 -11.09
CA LEU A 17 5.39 -4.14 -12.06
C LEU A 17 4.18 -3.38 -11.51
N LEU A 18 3.22 -4.10 -10.93
CA LEU A 18 2.04 -3.51 -10.29
C LEU A 18 2.42 -2.58 -9.14
N LEU A 19 3.41 -2.96 -8.34
CA LEU A 19 3.92 -2.15 -7.24
C LEU A 19 4.51 -0.81 -7.75
N ILE A 20 5.24 -0.83 -8.87
CA ILE A 20 5.76 0.39 -9.51
C ILE A 20 4.63 1.29 -9.98
N ILE A 21 3.60 0.72 -10.63
CA ILE A 21 2.43 1.48 -11.11
C ILE A 21 1.70 2.13 -9.93
N ALA A 22 1.51 1.41 -8.83
CA ALA A 22 0.89 1.94 -7.61
C ALA A 22 1.70 3.12 -7.02
N ILE A 23 3.03 3.00 -6.95
CA ILE A 23 3.90 4.11 -6.51
C ILE A 23 3.77 5.32 -7.43
N ALA A 24 3.71 5.12 -8.74
CA ALA A 24 3.55 6.19 -9.72
C ALA A 24 2.21 6.92 -9.56
N LEU A 25 1.12 6.17 -9.35
CA LEU A 25 -0.20 6.72 -9.04
C LEU A 25 -0.18 7.56 -7.77
N ILE A 26 0.36 7.03 -6.66
CA ILE A 26 0.44 7.76 -5.38
C ILE A 26 1.21 9.07 -5.56
N ASN A 27 2.34 9.03 -6.27
CA ASN A 27 3.13 10.21 -6.59
C ASN A 27 2.32 11.28 -7.33
N ASN A 28 1.55 10.87 -8.34
CA ASN A 28 0.71 11.78 -9.12
C ASN A 28 -0.46 12.33 -8.28
N THR A 29 -1.08 11.50 -7.44
CA THR A 29 -2.16 11.92 -6.53
C THR A 29 -1.67 12.93 -5.50
N ILE A 30 -0.48 12.74 -4.92
CA ILE A 30 0.11 13.71 -3.99
C ILE A 30 0.36 15.04 -4.69
N ARG A 31 0.94 15.03 -5.90
CA ARG A 31 1.15 16.25 -6.70
C ARG A 31 -0.16 17.03 -6.89
N LEU A 32 -1.21 16.34 -7.35
CA LEU A 32 -2.53 16.94 -7.57
C LEU A 32 -3.13 17.49 -6.27
N SER A 33 -3.06 16.72 -5.18
CA SER A 33 -3.64 17.11 -3.90
C SER A 33 -2.93 18.32 -3.29
N VAL A 34 -1.61 18.39 -3.41
CA VAL A 34 -0.81 19.54 -2.98
C VAL A 34 -1.11 20.78 -3.83
N TYR A 35 -1.28 20.63 -5.15
CA TYR A 35 -1.65 21.74 -6.03
C TYR A 35 -3.05 22.30 -5.68
N SER A 36 -4.02 21.41 -5.45
CA SER A 36 -5.39 21.78 -5.04
C SER A 36 -5.43 22.49 -3.69
N LYS A 37 -4.56 22.11 -2.74
CA LYS A 37 -4.50 22.70 -1.39
C LYS A 37 -3.44 23.80 -1.21
N ARG A 38 -2.95 24.39 -2.30
CA ARG A 38 -1.87 25.40 -2.26
C ARG A 38 -2.13 26.56 -1.30
N PHE A 39 -3.38 27.01 -1.19
CA PHE A 39 -3.77 28.12 -0.31
C PHE A 39 -3.72 27.73 1.18
N LEU A 40 -4.23 26.53 1.52
CA LEU A 40 -4.15 25.96 2.87
C LEU A 40 -2.71 25.78 3.33
N ILE A 41 -1.83 25.30 2.44
CA ILE A 41 -0.40 25.13 2.75
C ILE A 41 0.25 26.49 3.03
N LYS A 42 -0.07 27.51 2.23
CA LYS A 42 0.48 28.86 2.42
C LYS A 42 -0.02 29.50 3.72
N SER A 43 -1.29 29.32 4.08
CA SER A 43 -1.82 29.73 5.39
C SER A 43 -1.13 29.01 6.55
N MET A 44 -0.91 27.69 6.46
CA MET A 44 -0.17 26.94 7.49
C MET A 44 1.27 27.42 7.66
N GLN A 45 1.95 27.76 6.57
CA GLN A 45 3.31 28.31 6.62
C GLN A 45 3.38 29.68 7.31
N LEU A 46 2.37 30.53 7.13
CA LEU A 46 2.30 31.86 7.77
C LEU A 46 2.14 31.79 9.29
N VAL A 47 1.60 30.69 9.82
CA VAL A 47 1.47 30.45 11.27
C VAL A 47 2.69 29.68 11.83
N GLY A 48 3.75 29.49 11.02
CA GLY A 48 4.97 28.78 11.44
C GLY A 48 4.81 27.26 11.55
N ALA A 49 3.81 26.68 10.88
CA ALA A 49 3.58 25.24 10.96
C ALA A 49 4.77 24.45 10.39
N THR A 50 5.25 23.47 11.16
CA THR A 50 6.37 22.61 10.76
C THR A 50 6.00 21.74 9.56
N GLN A 51 6.99 21.42 8.72
CA GLN A 51 6.82 20.56 7.54
C GLN A 51 6.11 19.23 7.90
N ALA A 52 6.37 18.67 9.09
CA ALA A 52 5.74 17.46 9.61
C ALA A 52 4.22 17.59 9.80
N PHE A 53 3.73 18.77 10.19
CA PHE A 53 2.30 19.04 10.36
C PHE A 53 1.55 19.00 9.02
N ILE A 54 2.22 19.44 7.95
CA ILE A 54 1.70 19.40 6.57
C ILE A 54 1.71 17.96 6.02
N ARG A 55 2.69 17.12 6.39
CA ARG A 55 2.80 15.71 5.92
C ARG A 55 1.78 14.77 6.58
N ARG A 56 1.44 14.99 7.85
CA ARG A 56 0.54 14.12 8.65
C ARG A 56 -0.76 13.68 7.95
N PRO A 57 -1.58 14.58 7.39
CA PRO A 57 -2.85 14.17 6.77
C PRO A 57 -2.67 13.27 5.55
N PHE A 58 -1.56 13.40 4.82
CA PHE A 58 -1.26 12.54 3.66
C PHE A 58 -0.83 11.14 4.10
N ILE A 59 0.01 11.05 5.13
CA ILE A 59 0.46 9.77 5.70
C ILE A 59 -0.73 9.01 6.29
N LEU A 60 -1.59 9.69 7.05
CA LEU A 60 -2.82 9.11 7.61
C LEU A 60 -3.74 8.54 6.52
N LYS A 61 -3.93 9.26 5.41
CA LYS A 61 -4.71 8.75 4.28
C LYS A 61 -4.09 7.50 3.67
N GLY A 62 -2.77 7.43 3.52
CA GLY A 62 -2.11 6.24 2.97
C GLY A 62 -2.22 5.01 3.88
N ILE A 63 -2.07 5.19 5.20
CA ILE A 63 -2.30 4.12 6.18
C ILE A 63 -3.73 3.59 6.07
N LEU A 64 -4.72 4.48 6.00
CA LEU A 64 -6.13 4.10 5.86
C LEU A 64 -6.38 3.28 4.58
N HIS A 65 -5.78 3.68 3.45
CA HIS A 65 -5.88 2.93 2.20
C HIS A 65 -5.18 1.57 2.28
N GLY A 66 -4.05 1.47 3.01
CA GLY A 66 -3.37 0.20 3.28
C GLY A 66 -4.22 -0.77 4.08
N ILE A 67 -4.88 -0.29 5.13
CA ILE A 67 -5.79 -1.11 5.96
C ILE A 67 -6.98 -1.58 5.12
N LEU A 68 -7.61 -0.69 4.35
CA LEU A 68 -8.72 -1.06 3.46
C LEU A 68 -8.30 -2.07 2.40
N GLY A 69 -7.11 -1.90 1.80
CA GLY A 69 -6.57 -2.84 0.82
C GLY A 69 -6.29 -4.22 1.41
N ALA A 70 -5.71 -4.29 2.61
CA ALA A 70 -5.48 -5.55 3.32
C ALA A 70 -6.80 -6.25 3.66
N PHE A 71 -7.81 -5.49 4.10
CA PHE A 71 -9.14 -6.04 4.39
C PHE A 71 -9.79 -6.66 3.14
N ILE A 72 -9.74 -5.96 2.00
CA ILE A 72 -10.25 -6.48 0.71
C ILE A 72 -9.50 -7.74 0.29
N ALA A 73 -8.16 -7.77 0.46
CA ALA A 73 -7.35 -8.93 0.11
C ALA A 73 -7.71 -10.16 0.94
N ILE A 74 -7.94 -10.02 2.25
CA ILE A 74 -8.38 -11.12 3.12
C ILE A 74 -9.75 -11.63 2.68
N LEU A 75 -10.69 -10.72 2.39
CA LEU A 75 -12.05 -11.09 1.97
C LEU A 75 -12.02 -11.91 0.68
N LEU A 76 -11.21 -11.48 -0.30
CA LEU A 76 -10.99 -12.25 -1.54
C LEU A 76 -10.34 -13.61 -1.28
N LEU A 77 -9.33 -13.67 -0.39
CA LEU A 77 -8.65 -14.92 -0.07
C LEU A 77 -9.61 -15.91 0.58
N VAL A 78 -10.41 -15.47 1.56
CA VAL A 78 -11.46 -16.28 2.19
C VAL A 78 -12.50 -16.74 1.16
N GLY A 79 -12.91 -15.86 0.24
CA GLY A 79 -13.81 -16.21 -0.86
C GLY A 79 -13.24 -17.33 -1.74
N ILE A 80 -11.98 -17.21 -2.17
CA ILE A 80 -11.29 -18.23 -2.97
C ILE A 80 -11.19 -19.55 -2.21
N LEU A 81 -10.88 -19.53 -0.91
CA LEU A 81 -10.83 -20.74 -0.08
C LEU A 81 -12.19 -21.42 0.02
N TYR A 82 -13.27 -20.65 0.18
CA TYR A 82 -14.63 -21.19 0.23
C TYR A 82 -15.06 -21.84 -1.09
N PHE A 83 -14.74 -21.22 -2.23
CA PHE A 83 -14.97 -21.82 -3.55
C PHE A 83 -14.12 -23.07 -3.78
N SER A 84 -12.84 -23.03 -3.36
CA SER A 84 -11.93 -24.17 -3.53
C SER A 84 -12.32 -25.39 -2.70
N GLN A 85 -12.96 -25.19 -1.53
CA GLN A 85 -13.47 -26.29 -0.71
C GLN A 85 -14.55 -27.11 -1.40
N GLN A 86 -15.36 -26.49 -2.27
CA GLN A 86 -16.43 -27.20 -2.98
C GLN A 86 -15.88 -28.14 -4.06
N GLU A 87 -14.74 -27.80 -4.66
CA GLU A 87 -14.11 -28.56 -5.75
C GLU A 87 -13.09 -29.59 -5.24
N ILE A 88 -12.38 -29.30 -4.14
CA ILE A 88 -11.31 -30.16 -3.60
C ILE A 88 -11.38 -30.16 -2.06
N PRO A 89 -12.17 -31.06 -1.43
CA PRO A 89 -12.35 -31.10 0.01
C PRO A 89 -11.09 -31.52 0.79
N GLU A 90 -10.07 -32.07 0.13
CA GLU A 90 -8.77 -32.43 0.75
C GLU A 90 -7.90 -31.22 1.13
N LEU A 91 -8.20 -30.02 0.63
CA LEU A 91 -7.41 -28.81 0.89
C LEU A 91 -7.68 -28.16 2.26
N VAL A 92 -8.73 -28.57 2.97
CA VAL A 92 -9.14 -27.94 4.23
C VAL A 92 -9.27 -29.01 5.29
N ASN A 93 -8.12 -29.53 5.70
CA ASN A 93 -8.02 -30.29 6.94
C ASN A 93 -7.81 -29.34 8.11
N LEU A 94 -8.36 -29.67 9.29
CA LEU A 94 -8.26 -28.82 10.48
C LEU A 94 -6.81 -28.59 10.96
N GLN A 95 -5.83 -29.37 10.48
CA GLN A 95 -4.40 -29.13 10.72
C GLN A 95 -3.84 -27.91 9.95
N ASP A 96 -4.51 -27.45 8.89
CA ASP A 96 -4.08 -26.30 8.10
C ASP A 96 -4.60 -24.96 8.66
N ALA A 97 -5.46 -24.98 9.68
CA ALA A 97 -6.03 -23.77 10.29
C ALA A 97 -4.95 -22.81 10.83
N ASP A 98 -3.90 -23.36 11.45
CA ASP A 98 -2.74 -22.58 11.91
C ASP A 98 -1.97 -21.95 10.73
N LEU A 99 -1.88 -22.67 9.60
CA LEU A 99 -1.23 -22.18 8.39
C LEU A 99 -2.02 -21.03 7.77
N PHE A 100 -3.36 -21.14 7.72
CA PHE A 100 -4.23 -20.05 7.28
C PHE A 100 -4.14 -18.82 8.18
N ILE A 101 -4.15 -18.99 9.50
CA ILE A 101 -3.98 -17.88 10.45
C ILE A 101 -2.66 -17.14 10.19
N SER A 102 -1.58 -17.90 9.97
CA SER A 102 -0.26 -17.35 9.71
C SER A 102 -0.22 -16.62 8.35
N ILE A 103 -0.85 -17.15 7.31
CA ILE A 103 -0.94 -16.51 5.99
C ILE A 103 -1.72 -15.20 6.09
N PHE A 104 -2.90 -15.20 6.72
CA PHE A 104 -3.70 -13.99 6.89
C PHE A 104 -2.93 -12.92 7.67
N GLY A 105 -2.26 -13.32 8.75
CA GLY A 105 -1.38 -12.44 9.51
C GLY A 105 -0.29 -11.83 8.61
N PHE A 106 0.39 -12.66 7.81
CA PHE A 106 1.45 -12.21 6.90
C PHE A 106 0.93 -11.27 5.80
N VAL A 107 -0.25 -11.53 5.25
CA VAL A 107 -0.89 -10.68 4.23
C VAL A 107 -1.23 -9.31 4.80
N ILE A 108 -1.79 -9.25 6.01
CA ILE A 108 -2.07 -7.99 6.70
C ILE A 108 -0.76 -7.23 6.94
N LEU A 109 0.23 -7.92 7.51
CA LEU A 109 1.50 -7.31 7.92
C LEU A 109 2.24 -6.76 6.69
N LEU A 110 2.36 -7.54 5.61
CA LEU A 110 2.94 -7.09 4.35
C LEU A 110 2.11 -5.99 3.69
N GLY A 111 0.79 -6.08 3.67
CA GLY A 111 -0.08 -5.06 3.10
C GLY A 111 0.09 -3.71 3.80
N ILE A 112 0.14 -3.71 5.13
CA ILE A 112 0.41 -2.52 5.94
C ILE A 112 1.82 -1.99 5.68
N ILE A 113 2.85 -2.85 5.72
CA ILE A 113 4.25 -2.44 5.50
C ILE A 113 4.43 -1.85 4.10
N ILE A 114 3.93 -2.52 3.05
CA ILE A 114 4.08 -2.07 1.66
C ILE A 114 3.33 -0.75 1.45
N SER A 115 2.09 -0.64 1.95
CA SER A 115 1.32 0.60 1.82
C SER A 115 1.95 1.76 2.61
N TRP A 116 2.43 1.48 3.83
CA TRP A 116 3.16 2.45 4.65
C TRP A 116 4.45 2.90 3.95
N MET A 117 5.30 1.97 3.52
CA MET A 117 6.56 2.29 2.83
C MET A 117 6.31 3.06 1.53
N SER A 118 5.34 2.64 0.73
CA SER A 118 4.99 3.29 -0.54
C SER A 118 4.50 4.72 -0.31
N THR A 119 3.59 4.91 0.65
CA THR A 119 3.09 6.23 1.05
C THR A 119 4.21 7.09 1.62
N PHE A 120 5.02 6.55 2.52
CA PHE A 120 6.12 7.28 3.18
C PHE A 120 7.16 7.75 2.15
N PHE A 121 7.56 6.88 1.22
CA PHE A 121 8.54 7.21 0.20
C PHE A 121 8.00 8.27 -0.78
N ALA A 122 6.74 8.14 -1.21
CA ALA A 122 6.09 9.10 -2.10
C ALA A 122 5.93 10.48 -1.44
N VAL A 123 5.48 10.53 -0.18
CA VAL A 123 5.33 11.78 0.59
C VAL A 123 6.69 12.41 0.88
N LYS A 124 7.72 11.63 1.25
CA LYS A 124 9.08 12.13 1.50
C LYS A 124 9.68 12.78 0.25
N LYS A 125 9.54 12.13 -0.91
CA LYS A 125 10.02 12.66 -2.20
C LYS A 125 9.34 13.99 -2.54
N TYR A 126 8.01 14.08 -2.41
CA TYR A 126 7.27 15.28 -2.85
C TYR A 126 7.34 16.47 -1.90
N LEU A 127 7.43 16.24 -0.59
CA LEU A 127 7.60 17.34 0.35
C LEU A 127 9.05 17.82 0.50
N ASN A 128 10.07 17.01 0.20
CA ASN A 128 11.44 17.53 0.09
C ASN A 128 11.61 18.40 -1.17
N LEU A 129 10.95 18.05 -2.28
CA LEU A 129 11.03 18.85 -3.52
C LEU A 129 10.41 20.26 -3.40
N LYS A 130 9.54 20.52 -2.42
CA LYS A 130 8.95 21.86 -2.19
C LYS A 130 9.67 22.70 -1.14
N ALA A 131 10.57 22.12 -0.35
CA ALA A 131 11.31 22.88 0.65
C ALA A 131 12.43 23.72 0.02
N ASP A 132 13.06 23.21 -1.05
CA ASP A 132 14.20 23.89 -1.71
C ASP A 132 13.80 24.85 -2.84
N SER A 133 12.54 24.85 -3.30
CA SER A 133 12.07 25.75 -4.38
C SER A 133 11.31 26.97 -3.85
N LEU A 134 11.50 27.35 -2.58
CA LEU A 134 10.99 28.62 -2.04
C LEU A 134 12.11 29.66 -1.84
N TYR A 135 13.30 29.37 -2.36
CA TYR A 135 14.46 30.27 -2.35
C TYR A 135 15.02 30.55 -3.75
N TYR A 136 14.22 30.38 -4.81
CA TYR A 136 14.45 31.01 -6.12
C TYR A 136 13.11 31.32 -6.80
#